data_AF-A0A1M5HXR5-F1
#
_entry.id   AF-A0A1M5HXR5-F1
#
_cell.length_a   1.000
_cell.length_b   1.000
_cell.length_c   1.000
_cell.angle_alpha   90.00
_cell.angle_beta   90.00
_cell.angle_gamma   90.00
#
_symmetry.space_group_name_H-M   'P 1'
#
loop_
_entity.id
_entity.type
_entity.pdbx_description
1 polymer ?
#
loop_
_entity_poly.entity_id
_entity_poly.type
_entity_poly.pdbx_seq_one_letter_code
_entity_poly.pdbx_strand_id
1 'polypeptide(L)'
;MKPYICFISCCAVVFSVNASPPERSGRISCEKPTYQAQCKLAWNFSETNKAYFIPQVFDVSEESWRNIEKPAIENYGVTKRTVEGGSLYRVLACDTPQVTDSCLDSGVYWVIARPKIGDLPESVADKRGNNMLIMKNADSKTQIDQYNVYVMINVLEQIDLSKLPPMVEPVATAREDFAEQHVNEDDEIQGSLYYNYTALREKALKK
;
A
#
# COMPACT_ATOMS: atom_id res chain seq x y z
N MET A 1 65.79 3.04 -22.32
CA MET A 1 65.43 3.40 -20.93
C MET A 1 64.00 3.93 -20.91
N LYS A 2 63.13 3.24 -20.14
CA LYS A 2 61.74 3.51 -19.69
C LYS A 2 60.72 4.14 -20.66
N PRO A 3 59.70 3.37 -21.13
CA PRO A 3 58.45 3.94 -21.62
C PRO A 3 57.53 4.36 -20.44
N TYR A 4 56.93 5.54 -20.53
CA TYR A 4 55.87 6.00 -19.63
C TYR A 4 54.54 5.40 -20.10
N ILE A 5 53.95 4.52 -19.29
CA ILE A 5 52.60 4.01 -19.49
C ILE A 5 51.63 5.03 -18.89
N CYS A 6 50.85 5.65 -19.77
CA CYS A 6 49.76 6.56 -19.46
C CYS A 6 48.56 5.73 -18.98
N PHE A 7 48.23 5.76 -17.69
CA PHE A 7 46.97 5.24 -17.18
C PHE A 7 45.91 6.34 -17.28
N ILE A 8 45.16 6.34 -18.39
CA ILE A 8 43.88 7.04 -18.47
C ILE A 8 42.92 6.23 -17.60
N SER A 9 42.79 6.63 -16.33
CA SER A 9 41.75 6.15 -15.44
C SER A 9 40.42 6.62 -16.01
N CYS A 10 39.79 5.73 -16.79
CA CYS A 10 38.43 5.88 -17.27
C CYS A 10 37.53 5.84 -16.03
N CYS A 11 37.16 7.01 -15.50
CA CYS A 11 36.06 7.13 -14.56
C CYS A 11 34.81 6.65 -15.29
N ALA A 12 34.50 5.36 -15.12
CA ALA A 12 33.21 4.81 -15.46
C ALA A 12 32.18 5.56 -14.61
N VAL A 13 31.50 6.53 -15.24
CA VAL A 13 30.27 7.10 -14.73
C VAL A 13 29.29 5.94 -14.71
N VAL A 14 29.08 5.36 -13.52
CA VAL A 14 28.07 4.32 -13.32
C VAL A 14 26.72 4.99 -13.57
N PHE A 15 26.08 4.55 -14.65
CA PHE A 15 24.78 5.01 -15.09
C PHE A 15 23.74 4.86 -13.99
N SER A 16 22.87 5.85 -13.88
CA SER A 16 21.71 5.91 -13.00
C SER A 16 20.97 4.57 -12.97
N VAL A 17 20.93 3.97 -11.78
CA VAL A 17 20.09 2.82 -11.51
C VAL A 17 18.65 3.32 -11.52
N ASN A 18 17.97 3.20 -12.67
CA ASN A 18 16.52 3.14 -12.69
C ASN A 18 16.16 1.94 -11.82
N ALA A 19 15.83 2.18 -10.55
CA ALA A 19 15.36 1.12 -9.68
C ALA A 19 14.06 0.58 -10.30
N SER A 20 14.15 -0.62 -10.86
CA SER A 20 12.99 -1.41 -11.24
C SER A 20 12.05 -1.48 -10.03
N PRO A 21 10.72 -1.32 -10.20
CA PRO A 21 9.78 -1.52 -9.11
C PRO A 21 10.03 -2.91 -8.48
N PRO A 22 9.89 -3.07 -7.15
CA PRO A 22 10.27 -4.31 -6.49
C PRO A 22 9.56 -5.53 -7.10
N GLU A 23 10.27 -6.66 -7.10
CA GLU A 23 10.03 -7.94 -7.81
C GLU A 23 8.62 -8.53 -7.65
N ARG A 24 7.90 -8.11 -6.60
CA ARG A 24 6.47 -8.35 -6.36
C ARG A 24 5.91 -7.10 -5.72
N SER A 25 5.40 -6.20 -6.55
CA SER A 25 4.88 -4.94 -6.07
C SER A 25 3.44 -4.74 -6.50
N GLY A 26 2.69 -4.12 -5.60
CA GLY A 26 1.42 -3.49 -5.91
C GLY A 26 1.44 -2.11 -5.30
N ARG A 27 0.55 -1.26 -5.79
CA ARG A 27 0.37 0.08 -5.26
C ARG A 27 -1.06 0.51 -5.49
N ILE A 28 -1.53 1.39 -4.63
CA ILE A 28 -2.74 2.14 -4.91
C ILE A 28 -2.33 3.41 -5.67
N SER A 29 -2.99 3.66 -6.79
CA SER A 29 -2.81 4.90 -7.56
C SER A 29 -4.16 5.60 -7.67
N CYS A 30 -4.21 6.87 -7.28
CA CYS A 30 -5.41 7.69 -7.35
C CYS A 30 -5.19 8.81 -8.37
N GLU A 31 -6.12 9.01 -9.31
CA GLU A 31 -5.93 9.89 -10.47
C GLU A 31 -5.54 11.34 -10.11
N LYS A 32 -6.07 11.86 -8.99
CA LYS A 32 -5.68 13.14 -8.37
C LYS A 32 -6.03 13.11 -6.87
N PRO A 33 -5.36 13.90 -6.01
CA PRO A 33 -5.71 14.02 -4.60
C PRO A 33 -6.96 14.88 -4.38
N THR A 34 -8.12 14.44 -4.88
CA THR A 34 -9.41 15.13 -4.74
C THR A 34 -10.40 14.28 -3.96
N TYR A 35 -11.47 14.89 -3.45
CA TYR A 35 -12.53 14.20 -2.68
C TYR A 35 -13.34 13.16 -3.50
N GLN A 36 -13.11 13.08 -4.81
CA GLN A 36 -13.67 12.08 -5.73
C GLN A 36 -12.57 11.29 -6.45
N ALA A 37 -11.38 11.21 -5.85
CA ALA A 37 -10.26 10.51 -6.44
C ALA A 37 -10.68 9.07 -6.78
N GLN A 38 -10.65 8.74 -8.06
CA GLN A 38 -10.88 7.37 -8.50
C GLN A 38 -9.59 6.59 -8.25
N CYS A 39 -9.49 5.99 -7.07
CA CYS A 39 -8.37 5.13 -6.74
C CYS A 39 -8.49 3.80 -7.50
N LYS A 40 -7.37 3.29 -7.98
CA LYS A 40 -7.24 1.99 -8.61
C LYS A 40 -6.12 1.22 -7.91
N LEU A 41 -6.25 -0.10 -7.89
CA LEU A 41 -5.19 -0.99 -7.43
C LEU A 41 -4.34 -1.38 -8.65
N ALA A 42 -3.05 -1.10 -8.59
CA ALA A 42 -2.07 -1.46 -9.61
C ALA A 42 -1.14 -2.56 -9.08
N TRP A 43 -0.67 -3.42 -9.98
CA TRP A 43 0.29 -4.48 -9.66
C TRP A 43 1.38 -4.62 -10.72
N ASN A 44 2.52 -5.15 -10.28
CA ASN A 44 3.61 -5.62 -11.11
C ASN A 44 4.23 -6.89 -10.49
N PHE A 45 4.13 -7.96 -11.27
CA PHE A 45 4.56 -9.33 -11.01
C PHE A 45 5.41 -9.82 -12.20
N SER A 46 6.16 -8.92 -12.86
CA SER A 46 6.88 -9.21 -14.11
C SER A 46 7.87 -10.38 -14.03
N GLU A 47 8.34 -10.70 -12.83
CA GLU A 47 9.37 -11.72 -12.60
C GLU A 47 8.79 -13.09 -12.21
N THR A 48 7.48 -13.20 -12.03
CA THR A 48 6.85 -14.49 -11.77
C THR A 48 6.30 -15.13 -13.03
N ASN A 49 6.31 -16.47 -13.05
CA ASN A 49 5.72 -17.31 -14.08
C ASN A 49 4.23 -17.60 -13.86
N LYS A 50 3.58 -16.97 -12.87
CA LYS A 50 2.13 -17.12 -12.64
C LYS A 50 1.33 -16.58 -13.82
N ALA A 51 0.21 -17.24 -14.11
CA ALA A 51 -0.62 -16.95 -15.28
C ALA A 51 -1.83 -16.06 -14.96
N TYR A 52 -2.30 -16.03 -13.71
CA TYR A 52 -3.51 -15.34 -13.29
C TYR A 52 -3.25 -14.39 -12.12
N PHE A 53 -3.83 -13.20 -12.18
CA PHE A 53 -3.69 -12.15 -11.19
C PHE A 53 -5.06 -11.76 -10.67
N ILE A 54 -5.25 -11.88 -9.36
CA ILE A 54 -6.57 -11.83 -8.71
C ILE A 54 -6.57 -10.72 -7.67
N PRO A 55 -7.08 -9.53 -8.03
CA PRO A 55 -7.33 -8.46 -7.07
C PRO A 55 -8.40 -8.84 -6.06
N GLN A 56 -8.13 -8.60 -4.77
CA GLN A 56 -9.04 -8.91 -3.67
C GLN A 56 -9.18 -7.74 -2.71
N VAL A 57 -10.36 -7.65 -2.08
CA VAL A 57 -10.66 -6.77 -0.93
C VAL A 57 -10.90 -7.64 0.29
N PHE A 58 -10.45 -7.19 1.47
CA PHE A 58 -10.76 -7.86 2.72
C PHE A 58 -12.16 -7.46 3.19
N ASP A 59 -13.06 -8.41 3.33
CA ASP A 59 -14.35 -8.23 3.98
C ASP A 59 -14.18 -8.44 5.49
N VAL A 60 -14.31 -7.35 6.24
CA VAL A 60 -14.18 -7.34 7.70
C VAL A 60 -15.29 -8.16 8.37
N SER A 61 -16.51 -8.14 7.80
CA SER A 61 -17.67 -8.81 8.40
C SER A 61 -17.61 -10.33 8.24
N GLU A 62 -17.06 -10.81 7.13
CA GLU A 62 -16.87 -12.25 6.85
C GLU A 62 -15.47 -12.75 7.24
N GLU A 63 -14.58 -11.85 7.69
CA GLU A 63 -13.15 -12.08 7.89
C GLU A 63 -12.48 -12.81 6.70
N SER A 64 -12.83 -12.43 5.47
CA SER A 64 -12.44 -13.16 4.27
C SER A 64 -12.02 -12.25 3.12
N TRP A 65 -11.19 -12.78 2.22
CA TRP A 65 -10.78 -12.06 1.01
C TRP A 65 -11.77 -12.33 -0.12
N ARG A 66 -12.31 -11.26 -0.72
CA ARG A 66 -13.26 -11.35 -1.84
C ARG A 66 -12.66 -10.80 -3.12
N ASN A 67 -12.84 -11.52 -4.21
CA ASN A 67 -12.38 -11.08 -5.53
C ASN A 67 -13.16 -9.85 -5.95
N ILE A 68 -12.45 -8.81 -6.38
CA ILE A 68 -13.09 -7.58 -6.86
C ILE A 68 -13.26 -7.56 -8.38
N GLU A 69 -12.52 -8.35 -9.12
CA GLU A 69 -12.73 -8.48 -10.56
C GLU A 69 -12.40 -9.89 -11.03
N LYS A 70 -12.64 -10.15 -12.32
CA LYS A 70 -12.21 -11.40 -12.93
C LYS A 70 -10.67 -11.46 -12.93
N PRO A 71 -10.07 -12.64 -12.76
CA PRO A 71 -8.62 -12.79 -12.86
C PRO A 71 -8.08 -12.18 -14.16
N ALA A 72 -7.07 -11.32 -14.03
CA ALA A 72 -6.30 -10.82 -15.15
C ALA A 72 -5.24 -11.85 -15.56
N ILE A 73 -4.78 -11.79 -16.81
CA ILE A 73 -3.71 -12.67 -17.34
C ILE A 73 -2.41 -11.91 -17.63
N GLU A 74 -2.36 -10.65 -17.23
CA GLU A 74 -1.24 -9.73 -17.44
C GLU A 74 -0.48 -9.60 -16.11
N ASN A 75 0.83 -9.84 -16.18
CA ASN A 75 1.73 -9.77 -15.03
C ASN A 75 1.94 -8.35 -14.49
N TYR A 76 1.46 -7.32 -15.19
CA TYR A 76 1.31 -5.97 -14.67
C TYR A 76 -0.08 -5.47 -15.07
N GLY A 77 -0.66 -4.60 -14.26
CA GLY A 77 -1.99 -4.11 -14.55
C GLY A 77 -2.53 -3.15 -13.52
N VAL A 78 -3.75 -2.70 -13.77
CA VAL A 78 -4.52 -1.82 -12.91
C VAL A 78 -5.96 -2.30 -12.94
N THR A 79 -6.64 -2.28 -11.79
CA THR A 79 -8.06 -2.65 -11.72
C THR A 79 -8.88 -1.78 -12.66
N LYS A 80 -9.86 -2.38 -13.34
CA LYS A 80 -10.74 -1.63 -14.25
C LYS A 80 -11.68 -0.73 -13.44
N ARG A 81 -12.21 -1.27 -12.35
CA ARG A 81 -13.09 -0.56 -11.44
C ARG A 81 -12.32 0.23 -10.39
N THR A 82 -12.98 1.26 -9.88
CA THR A 82 -12.49 2.05 -8.75
C THR A 82 -12.54 1.21 -7.48
N VAL A 83 -11.51 1.34 -6.65
CA VAL A 83 -11.44 0.72 -5.32
C VAL A 83 -11.94 1.70 -4.27
N GLU A 84 -12.54 1.18 -3.21
CA GLU A 84 -13.12 1.96 -2.13
C GLU A 84 -12.04 2.39 -1.15
N GLY A 85 -12.11 3.64 -0.67
CA GLY A 85 -11.23 4.12 0.39
C GLY A 85 -11.58 3.53 1.75
N GLY A 86 -10.61 3.47 2.65
CA GLY A 86 -10.80 2.92 4.00
C GLY A 86 -10.88 1.39 4.02
N SER A 87 -10.29 0.72 3.04
CA SER A 87 -10.36 -0.73 2.86
C SER A 87 -8.98 -1.34 2.58
N LEU A 88 -8.84 -2.61 2.97
CA LEU A 88 -7.65 -3.43 2.70
C LEU A 88 -7.78 -4.18 1.38
N TYR A 89 -6.75 -4.09 0.57
CA TYR A 89 -6.66 -4.78 -0.71
C TYR A 89 -5.38 -5.60 -0.82
N ARG A 90 -5.39 -6.60 -1.70
CA ARG A 90 -4.20 -7.32 -2.14
C ARG A 90 -4.37 -7.81 -3.57
N VAL A 91 -3.29 -8.27 -4.18
CA VAL A 91 -3.33 -9.00 -5.45
C VAL A 91 -2.62 -10.33 -5.26
N LEU A 92 -3.29 -11.41 -5.68
CA LEU A 92 -2.68 -12.74 -5.71
C LEU A 92 -2.22 -13.07 -7.12
N ALA A 93 -1.06 -13.70 -7.25
CA ALA A 93 -0.58 -14.28 -8.50
C ALA A 93 -0.65 -15.82 -8.42
N CYS A 94 -1.37 -16.46 -9.34
CA CYS A 94 -1.74 -17.88 -9.30
C CYS A 94 -1.49 -18.57 -10.65
N ASP A 95 -1.31 -19.90 -10.64
CA ASP A 95 -1.18 -20.70 -11.88
C ASP A 95 -2.54 -20.99 -12.53
N THR A 96 -3.59 -20.96 -11.71
CA THR A 96 -4.99 -21.18 -12.10
C THR A 96 -5.84 -19.97 -11.73
N PRO A 97 -7.02 -19.77 -12.35
CA PRO A 97 -7.92 -18.68 -11.95
C PRO A 97 -8.54 -18.88 -10.55
N GLN A 98 -8.36 -20.05 -9.93
CA GLN A 98 -8.74 -20.34 -8.55
C GLN A 98 -7.63 -19.95 -7.56
N VAL A 99 -8.04 -19.36 -6.44
CA VAL A 99 -7.16 -19.05 -5.32
C VAL A 99 -6.81 -20.34 -4.58
N THR A 100 -5.51 -20.56 -4.37
CA THR A 100 -4.96 -21.71 -3.64
C THR A 100 -3.79 -21.25 -2.77
N ASP A 101 -3.33 -22.10 -1.86
CA ASP A 101 -2.18 -21.80 -0.99
C ASP A 101 -0.86 -21.64 -1.76
N SER A 102 -0.80 -22.03 -3.03
CA SER A 102 0.38 -21.87 -3.89
C SER A 102 0.46 -20.52 -4.61
N CYS A 103 -0.56 -19.67 -4.42
CA CYS A 103 -0.56 -18.31 -4.96
C CYS A 103 0.44 -17.43 -4.22
N LEU A 104 1.08 -16.53 -4.95
CA LEU A 104 1.97 -15.52 -4.39
C LEU A 104 1.15 -14.30 -4.00
N ASP A 105 1.38 -13.79 -2.79
CA ASP A 105 0.72 -12.58 -2.30
C ASP A 105 1.58 -11.34 -2.59
N SER A 106 0.94 -10.26 -3.02
CA SER A 106 1.57 -8.97 -3.19
C SER A 106 1.91 -8.26 -1.87
N GLY A 107 1.35 -8.75 -0.75
CA GLY A 107 1.18 -7.99 0.49
C GLY A 107 -0.13 -7.20 0.45
N VAL A 108 -0.51 -6.62 1.59
CA VAL A 108 -1.73 -5.80 1.68
C VAL A 108 -1.45 -4.32 1.43
N TYR A 109 -2.48 -3.61 0.95
CA TYR A 109 -2.50 -2.17 0.75
C TYR A 109 -3.73 -1.57 1.42
N TRP A 110 -3.55 -0.42 2.06
CA TRP A 110 -4.68 0.40 2.50
C TRP A 110 -4.97 1.48 1.46
N VAL A 111 -6.21 1.56 0.99
CA VAL A 111 -6.65 2.68 0.15
C VAL A 111 -7.07 3.82 1.07
N ILE A 112 -6.44 4.99 0.93
CA ILE A 112 -6.81 6.18 1.72
C ILE A 112 -8.26 6.58 1.40
N ALA A 113 -9.08 6.72 2.43
CA ALA A 113 -10.37 7.38 2.35
C ALA A 113 -10.17 8.90 2.28
N ARG A 114 -10.84 9.56 1.32
CA ARG A 114 -10.78 11.02 1.11
C ARG A 114 -12.15 11.68 1.24
N PRO A 115 -12.76 11.64 2.44
CA PRO A 115 -13.96 12.43 2.68
C PRO A 115 -13.65 13.92 2.53
N LYS A 116 -14.68 14.73 2.26
CA LYS A 116 -14.51 16.18 2.34
C LYS A 116 -14.19 16.54 3.79
N ILE A 117 -13.34 17.55 4.00
CA ILE A 117 -12.96 17.97 5.36
C ILE A 117 -14.18 18.32 6.23
N GLY A 118 -15.20 18.96 5.64
CA GLY A 118 -16.45 19.26 6.34
C GLY A 118 -17.30 18.03 6.69
N ASP A 119 -17.07 16.89 6.04
CA ASP A 119 -17.79 15.64 6.27
C ASP A 119 -17.03 14.72 7.26
N LEU A 120 -15.78 15.06 7.62
CA LEU A 120 -15.03 14.29 8.60
C LEU A 120 -15.73 14.38 9.97
N PRO A 121 -15.92 13.26 10.69
CA PRO A 121 -16.45 13.30 12.04
C PRO A 121 -15.43 13.96 13.00
N GLU A 122 -15.90 14.44 14.15
CA GLU A 122 -15.02 14.95 15.22
C GLU A 122 -14.30 13.84 15.98
N SER A 123 -14.86 12.63 15.94
CA SER A 123 -14.26 11.47 16.57
C SER A 123 -14.63 10.19 15.85
N VAL A 124 -13.79 9.18 16.04
CA VAL A 124 -13.99 7.80 15.59
C VAL A 124 -13.91 6.91 16.83
N ALA A 125 -14.96 6.17 17.13
CA ALA A 125 -15.00 5.28 18.29
C ALA A 125 -14.34 3.94 17.98
N ASP A 126 -13.43 3.48 18.84
CA ASP A 126 -12.83 2.13 18.75
C ASP A 126 -13.83 1.03 19.13
N LYS A 127 -13.44 -0.25 19.01
CA LYS A 127 -14.36 -1.37 19.35
C LYS A 127 -14.76 -1.41 20.83
N ARG A 128 -14.02 -0.70 21.70
CA ARG A 128 -14.24 -0.60 23.14
C ARG A 128 -15.05 0.64 23.49
N GLY A 129 -15.43 1.46 22.50
CA GLY A 129 -16.16 2.71 22.68
C GLY A 129 -15.27 3.90 23.09
N ASN A 130 -13.94 3.77 23.04
CA ASN A 130 -13.07 4.92 23.27
C ASN A 130 -13.07 5.82 22.03
N ASN A 131 -13.26 7.12 22.24
CA ASN A 131 -13.27 8.09 21.15
C ASN A 131 -11.85 8.55 20.81
N MET A 132 -11.42 8.31 19.58
CA MET A 132 -10.21 8.90 18.99
C MET A 132 -10.60 10.22 18.31
N LEU A 133 -10.03 11.34 18.76
CA LEU A 133 -10.43 12.68 18.34
C LEU A 133 -9.69 13.13 17.08
N ILE A 134 -10.44 13.65 16.11
CA ILE A 134 -9.88 14.29 14.91
C ILE A 134 -9.79 15.79 15.16
N MET A 135 -8.59 16.35 15.07
CA MET A 135 -8.31 17.76 15.40
C MET A 135 -8.87 18.70 14.34
N LYS A 136 -10.07 19.26 14.56
CA LYS A 136 -10.76 20.13 13.59
C LYS A 136 -10.04 21.44 13.25
N ASN A 137 -9.12 21.87 14.12
CA ASN A 137 -8.28 23.04 13.92
C ASN A 137 -6.93 22.73 13.25
N ALA A 138 -6.63 21.45 12.99
CA ALA A 138 -5.43 21.06 12.25
C ALA A 138 -5.62 21.28 10.74
N ASP A 139 -4.53 21.23 9.98
CA ASP A 139 -4.58 21.27 8.52
C ASP A 139 -5.32 20.05 7.93
N SER A 140 -5.74 20.17 6.67
CA SER A 140 -6.52 19.14 5.96
C SER A 140 -5.83 17.78 5.94
N LYS A 141 -4.52 17.74 5.72
CA LYS A 141 -3.75 16.50 5.65
C LYS A 141 -3.74 15.81 7.01
N THR A 142 -3.45 16.55 8.09
CA THR A 142 -3.46 16.01 9.46
C THR A 142 -4.83 15.41 9.82
N GLN A 143 -5.92 16.09 9.44
CA GLN A 143 -7.27 15.57 9.70
C GLN A 143 -7.58 14.29 8.91
N ILE A 144 -7.17 14.23 7.64
CA ILE A 144 -7.34 13.03 6.79
C ILE A 144 -6.46 11.88 7.30
N ASP A 145 -5.23 12.15 7.73
CA ASP A 145 -4.32 11.16 8.31
C ASP A 145 -4.93 10.53 9.57
N GLN A 146 -5.32 11.37 10.53
CA GLN A 146 -5.99 10.93 11.76
C GLN A 146 -7.21 10.07 11.47
N TYR A 147 -8.09 10.53 10.57
CA TYR A 147 -9.26 9.76 10.17
C TYR A 147 -8.89 8.38 9.60
N ASN A 148 -7.94 8.32 8.67
CA ASN A 148 -7.55 7.06 8.04
C ASN A 148 -6.89 6.10 9.03
N VAL A 149 -6.00 6.59 9.89
CA VAL A 149 -5.39 5.78 10.95
C VAL A 149 -6.45 5.24 11.90
N TYR A 150 -7.40 6.06 12.34
CA TYR A 150 -8.46 5.63 13.27
C TYR A 150 -9.42 4.62 12.64
N VAL A 151 -9.84 4.84 11.39
CA VAL A 151 -10.66 3.88 10.65
C VAL A 151 -9.91 2.57 10.45
N MET A 152 -8.61 2.61 10.13
CA MET A 152 -7.79 1.40 10.01
C MET A 152 -7.69 0.66 11.34
N ILE A 153 -7.39 1.34 12.45
CA ILE A 153 -7.35 0.73 13.78
C ILE A 153 -8.68 0.03 14.08
N ASN A 154 -9.80 0.71 13.85
CA ASN A 154 -11.13 0.14 14.05
C ASN A 154 -11.38 -1.14 13.25
N VAL A 155 -10.95 -1.16 11.98
CA VAL A 155 -11.05 -2.35 11.12
C VAL A 155 -10.16 -3.46 11.66
N LEU A 156 -8.89 -3.17 11.92
CA LEU A 156 -7.90 -4.14 12.37
C LEU A 156 -8.21 -4.74 13.74
N GLU A 157 -8.84 -3.99 14.62
CA GLU A 157 -9.26 -4.47 15.92
C GLU A 157 -10.37 -5.53 15.87
N GLN A 158 -11.11 -5.62 14.77
CA GLN A 158 -12.19 -6.59 14.57
C GLN A 158 -11.71 -7.92 13.97
N ILE A 159 -10.44 -8.00 13.57
CA ILE A 159 -9.91 -9.11 12.76
C ILE A 159 -8.78 -9.81 13.52
N ASP A 160 -8.64 -11.12 13.31
CA ASP A 160 -7.42 -11.84 13.66
C ASP A 160 -6.25 -11.44 12.75
N LEU A 161 -5.45 -10.48 13.22
CA LEU A 161 -4.30 -9.93 12.49
C LEU A 161 -3.21 -10.97 12.16
N SER A 162 -3.17 -12.11 12.86
CA SER A 162 -2.21 -13.18 12.54
C SER A 162 -2.47 -13.81 11.17
N LYS A 163 -3.71 -13.72 10.69
CA LYS A 163 -4.15 -14.25 9.39
C LYS A 163 -3.96 -13.26 8.24
N LEU A 164 -3.61 -12.00 8.52
CA LEU A 164 -3.39 -11.00 7.48
C LEU A 164 -1.92 -11.05 6.98
N PRO A 165 -1.69 -10.88 5.66
CA PRO A 165 -0.34 -10.69 5.11
C PRO A 165 0.32 -9.41 5.62
N PRO A 166 1.65 -9.26 5.56
CA PRO A 166 2.29 -7.98 5.83
C PRO A 166 1.78 -6.89 4.85
N MET A 167 1.75 -5.64 5.31
CA MET A 167 1.47 -4.49 4.45
C MET A 167 2.71 -4.16 3.63
N VAL A 168 2.51 -3.74 2.39
CA VAL A 168 3.62 -3.31 1.54
C VAL A 168 4.10 -1.95 2.00
N GLU A 169 5.42 -1.84 2.15
CA GLU A 169 6.06 -0.59 2.50
C GLU A 169 5.83 0.47 1.39
N PRO A 170 5.35 1.68 1.75
CA PRO A 170 5.20 2.77 0.79
C PRO A 170 6.53 3.12 0.11
N VAL A 171 6.51 3.38 -1.20
CA VAL A 171 7.72 3.67 -1.99
C VAL A 171 8.50 4.86 -1.42
N ALA A 172 7.80 5.85 -0.86
CA ALA A 172 8.40 7.04 -0.26
C ALA A 172 9.16 6.77 1.05
N THR A 173 8.84 5.70 1.80
CA THR A 173 9.55 5.34 3.03
C THR A 173 10.74 4.40 2.77
N ALA A 174 10.70 3.64 1.66
CA ALA A 174 11.70 2.61 1.35
C ALA A 174 13.03 3.14 0.76
N ARG A 175 13.17 4.44 0.45
CA ARG A 175 14.39 5.02 -0.16
C ARG A 175 14.83 6.27 0.59
N GLU A 176 15.97 6.20 1.27
CA GLU A 176 16.59 7.32 2.03
C GLU A 176 16.83 8.56 1.14
N ASP A 177 17.07 8.34 -0.15
CA ASP A 177 17.34 9.33 -1.20
C ASP A 177 16.08 9.96 -1.83
N PHE A 178 14.86 9.44 -1.53
CA PHE A 178 13.59 10.07 -1.92
C PHE A 178 13.07 11.10 -0.91
N ALA A 179 13.58 11.10 0.32
CA ALA A 179 13.19 12.05 1.36
C ALA A 179 13.47 13.51 0.98
N GLU A 180 14.40 13.74 0.03
CA GLU A 180 14.74 15.09 -0.44
C GLU A 180 13.90 15.57 -1.64
N GLN A 181 13.11 14.70 -2.29
CA GLN A 181 12.36 15.07 -3.50
C GLN A 181 10.92 14.54 -3.48
N HIS A 182 9.99 15.43 -3.13
CA HIS A 182 8.56 15.37 -3.47
C HIS A 182 7.76 14.21 -2.83
N VAL A 183 7.93 13.99 -1.52
CA VAL A 183 6.92 13.27 -0.72
C VAL A 183 5.61 14.05 -0.82
N ASN A 184 4.58 13.46 -1.44
CA ASN A 184 3.27 14.09 -1.52
C ASN A 184 2.45 13.77 -0.25
N GLU A 185 1.35 14.49 -0.01
CA GLU A 185 0.55 14.32 1.20
C GLU A 185 0.07 12.88 1.44
N ASP A 186 -0.17 12.10 0.37
CA ASP A 186 -0.59 10.71 0.48
C ASP A 186 0.53 9.80 0.91
N ASP A 187 1.76 10.07 0.47
CA ASP A 187 2.91 9.27 0.85
C ASP A 187 3.13 9.31 2.37
N GLU A 188 2.92 10.49 2.98
CA GLU A 188 2.98 10.64 4.43
C GLU A 188 1.83 9.90 5.14
N ILE A 189 0.60 10.01 4.64
CA ILE A 189 -0.55 9.29 5.20
C ILE A 189 -0.36 7.76 5.06
N GLN A 190 0.13 7.29 3.92
CA GLN A 190 0.47 5.89 3.69
C GLN A 190 1.56 5.41 4.64
N GLY A 191 2.56 6.26 4.93
CA GLY A 191 3.57 5.99 5.97
C GLY A 191 2.94 5.78 7.34
N SER A 192 2.10 6.71 7.80
CA SER A 192 1.36 6.58 9.07
C SER A 192 0.54 5.28 9.13
N LEU A 193 -0.16 4.92 8.06
CA LEU A 193 -0.93 3.68 7.95
C LEU A 193 -0.03 2.44 8.02
N TYR A 194 1.06 2.41 7.27
CA TYR A 194 2.02 1.30 7.25
C TYR A 194 2.59 1.01 8.64
N TYR A 195 3.09 2.05 9.35
CA TYR A 195 3.67 1.86 10.67
C TYR A 195 2.65 1.38 11.70
N ASN A 196 1.43 1.94 11.70
CA ASN A 196 0.38 1.51 12.61
C ASN A 196 -0.07 0.08 12.33
N TYR A 197 -0.27 -0.29 11.06
CA TYR A 197 -0.59 -1.66 10.66
C TYR A 197 0.47 -2.64 11.14
N THR A 198 1.74 -2.34 10.84
CA THR A 198 2.88 -3.21 11.15
C THR A 198 3.02 -3.42 12.66
N ALA A 199 2.97 -2.35 13.45
CA ALA A 199 3.05 -2.43 14.90
C ALA A 199 1.90 -3.27 15.51
N LEU A 200 0.67 -3.08 15.03
CA LEU A 200 -0.49 -3.86 15.49
C LEU A 200 -0.36 -5.34 15.15
N ARG A 201 0.06 -5.65 13.91
CA ARG A 201 0.25 -7.03 13.45
C ARG A 201 1.37 -7.73 14.21
N GLU A 202 2.52 -7.10 14.39
CA GLU A 202 3.62 -7.67 15.18
C GLU A 202 3.22 -7.96 16.62
N LYS A 203 2.44 -7.07 17.23
CA LYS A 203 1.90 -7.29 18.58
C LYS A 203 0.95 -8.49 18.63
N ALA A 204 0.17 -8.72 17.57
CA ALA A 204 -0.72 -9.88 17.47
C ALA A 204 0.06 -11.19 17.30
N LEU A 205 1.15 -11.18 16.52
CA LEU A 205 1.99 -12.37 16.27
C LEU A 205 2.83 -12.82 17.47
N LYS A 206 3.01 -11.97 18.49
CA LYS A 206 3.77 -12.27 19.71
C LYS A 206 2.91 -12.88 20.83
N LYS A 207 1.59 -12.97 20.64
CA LYS A 207 0.64 -13.54 21.61
C LYS A 207 0.42 -15.02 21.34
#